data_AF-A0A497A3G8-F1
#
_entry.id   AF-A0A497A3G8-F1
#
_cell.length_a   1.000
_cell.length_b   1.000
_cell.length_c   1.000
_cell.angle_alpha   90.00
_cell.angle_beta   90.00
_cell.angle_gamma   90.00
#
_symmetry.space_group_name_H-M   'P 1'
#
loop_
_entity.id
_entity.type
_entity.pdbx_description
1 polymer ?
#
loop_
_entity_poly.entity_id
_entity_poly.type
_entity_poly.pdbx_seq_one_letter_code
_entity_poly.pdbx_strand_id
1 'polypeptide(L)'
;MSLSNVLERIYGEAAKVQQAHYSAALAIFARTYGPGPVHVFRAPGRVNLIGEHTDYNHGFVLPVALDRDVLLLARPRPDEVVRLYNVEPAFPPSTFVIGPTIPPAPRGDWSNYVRGAAQMVARQVGPHVRGMDALVESAPPHGVPRGAGVSSSSALTVVAALALAHLNDWQPDPVPFARLCSEAEWYVGTRGGIMDQFIALLARPGHALFLDCRPQGPDRYTFAHVPLPSGYRILVADTGVRHANVRGEFNLRVAACRAGVACLRPHYPGITHLRDVQDVAWAELAPLLPEILTVAEARARGADLNDVPLPTDAAELRVRACCRHVHSENERVRATVAALETGDIAAVGRLLSEAHASARDDYDISCPELEALVE
;
A
#
# COMPACT_ATOMS: atom_id res chain seq x y z
N MET A 1 -4.92 -30.08 -6.54
CA MET A 1 -3.81 -29.96 -5.57
C MET A 1 -4.42 -29.96 -4.18
N SER A 2 -3.89 -30.71 -3.20
CA SER A 2 -4.44 -30.70 -1.84
C SER A 2 -4.15 -29.33 -1.18
N LEU A 3 -5.01 -28.91 -0.24
CA LEU A 3 -4.78 -27.67 0.53
C LEU A 3 -3.41 -27.71 1.22
N SER A 4 -3.03 -28.85 1.80
CA SER A 4 -1.73 -29.04 2.47
C SER A 4 -0.54 -28.73 1.55
N ASN A 5 -0.54 -29.25 0.32
CA ASN A 5 0.57 -29.00 -0.62
C ASN A 5 0.67 -27.51 -1.02
N VAL A 6 -0.46 -26.82 -1.13
CA VAL A 6 -0.48 -25.37 -1.42
C VAL A 6 0.09 -24.60 -0.24
N LEU A 7 -0.32 -24.95 0.98
CA LEU A 7 0.12 -24.27 2.21
C LEU A 7 1.60 -24.52 2.49
N GLU A 8 2.14 -25.72 2.25
CA GLU A 8 3.57 -26.01 2.37
C GLU A 8 4.42 -25.13 1.46
N ARG A 9 3.97 -24.91 0.22
CA ARG A 9 4.66 -24.02 -0.72
C ARG A 9 4.68 -22.56 -0.27
N ILE A 10 3.64 -22.11 0.46
CA ILE A 10 3.49 -20.71 0.87
C ILE A 10 4.16 -20.45 2.22
N TYR A 11 3.91 -21.33 3.20
CA TYR A 11 4.24 -21.12 4.61
C TYR A 11 5.35 -22.03 5.13
N GLY A 12 5.84 -22.98 4.32
CA GLY A 12 6.89 -23.92 4.72
C GLY A 12 6.50 -24.67 6.00
N GLU A 13 7.34 -24.55 7.03
CA GLU A 13 7.16 -25.20 8.33
C GLU A 13 5.85 -24.79 9.04
N ALA A 14 5.32 -23.59 8.77
CA ALA A 14 4.07 -23.10 9.37
C ALA A 14 2.79 -23.64 8.69
N ALA A 15 2.91 -24.47 7.64
CA ALA A 15 1.77 -24.96 6.87
C ALA A 15 0.72 -25.72 7.69
N LYS A 16 1.14 -26.53 8.68
CA LYS A 16 0.22 -27.27 9.55
C LYS A 16 -0.68 -26.35 10.38
N VAL A 17 -0.11 -25.28 10.93
CA VAL A 17 -0.86 -24.29 11.70
C VAL A 17 -1.81 -23.52 10.79
N GLN A 18 -1.35 -23.15 9.60
CA GLN A 18 -2.19 -22.49 8.59
C GLN A 18 -3.33 -23.39 8.09
N GLN A 19 -3.15 -24.71 8.04
CA GLN A 19 -4.22 -25.62 7.66
C GLN A 19 -5.40 -25.57 8.64
N ALA A 20 -5.14 -25.50 9.94
CA ALA A 20 -6.18 -25.37 10.96
C ALA A 20 -6.91 -24.02 10.81
N HIS A 21 -6.16 -22.94 10.60
CA HIS A 21 -6.67 -21.59 10.36
C HIS A 21 -7.60 -21.53 9.14
N TYR A 22 -7.17 -22.03 7.98
CA TYR A 22 -7.98 -22.09 6.76
C TYR A 22 -9.24 -22.95 6.94
N SER A 23 -9.12 -24.08 7.65
CA SER A 23 -10.26 -24.96 7.93
C SER A 23 -11.30 -24.28 8.81
N ALA A 24 -10.86 -23.51 9.81
CA ALA A 24 -11.75 -22.71 10.65
C ALA A 24 -12.48 -21.64 9.85
N ALA A 25 -11.77 -20.90 8.98
CA ALA A 25 -12.37 -19.89 8.10
C ALA A 25 -13.41 -20.50 7.15
N LEU A 26 -13.12 -21.66 6.55
CA LEU A 26 -14.08 -22.41 5.71
C LEU A 26 -15.33 -22.83 6.50
N ALA A 27 -15.17 -23.26 7.74
CA ALA A 27 -16.29 -23.63 8.60
C ALA A 27 -17.15 -22.40 8.97
N ILE A 28 -16.54 -21.24 9.21
CA ILE A 28 -17.28 -19.98 9.42
C ILE A 28 -18.03 -19.61 8.14
N PHE A 29 -17.37 -19.66 6.97
CA PHE A 29 -18.01 -19.38 5.69
C PHE A 29 -19.25 -20.26 5.46
N ALA A 30 -19.12 -21.58 5.69
CA ALA A 30 -20.22 -22.52 5.54
C ALA A 30 -21.39 -22.25 6.51
N ARG A 31 -21.11 -21.81 7.74
CA ARG A 31 -22.15 -21.39 8.70
C ARG A 31 -22.83 -20.10 8.27
N THR A 32 -22.09 -19.15 7.71
CA THR A 32 -22.60 -17.82 7.31
C THR A 32 -23.39 -17.88 6.00
N TYR A 33 -22.91 -18.61 4.99
CA TYR A 33 -23.44 -18.60 3.62
C TYR A 33 -23.94 -19.96 3.12
N GLY A 34 -23.92 -20.99 3.96
CA GLY A 34 -24.32 -22.36 3.61
C GLY A 34 -23.20 -23.17 2.93
N PRO A 35 -23.43 -24.48 2.73
CA PRO A 35 -22.45 -25.37 2.10
C PRO A 35 -22.25 -25.05 0.61
N GLY A 36 -21.12 -25.50 0.06
CA GLY A 36 -20.84 -25.45 -1.38
C GLY A 36 -19.38 -25.18 -1.71
N PRO A 37 -19.03 -25.10 -3.01
CA PRO A 37 -17.69 -24.73 -3.45
C PRO A 37 -17.33 -23.30 -3.03
N VAL A 38 -16.10 -23.11 -2.57
CA VAL A 38 -15.55 -21.82 -2.14
C VAL A 38 -14.16 -21.65 -2.76
N HIS A 39 -13.90 -20.45 -3.27
CA HIS A 39 -12.57 -20.03 -3.72
C HIS A 39 -11.86 -19.33 -2.58
N VAL A 40 -10.55 -19.58 -2.42
CA VAL A 40 -9.74 -18.96 -1.38
C VAL A 40 -8.69 -18.08 -2.03
N PHE A 41 -8.70 -16.80 -1.67
CA PHE A 41 -7.76 -15.79 -2.12
C PHE A 41 -6.93 -15.30 -0.95
N ARG A 42 -5.70 -14.86 -1.23
CA ARG A 42 -4.83 -14.24 -0.24
C ARG A 42 -4.08 -13.06 -0.84
N ALA A 43 -3.78 -12.06 -0.02
CA ALA A 43 -2.78 -11.04 -0.32
C ALA A 43 -1.95 -10.76 0.95
N PRO A 44 -0.61 -10.73 0.86
CA PRO A 44 0.24 -10.46 2.01
C PRO A 44 0.20 -8.99 2.40
N GLY A 45 0.41 -8.73 3.69
CA GLY A 45 0.89 -7.43 4.16
C GLY A 45 2.35 -7.23 3.76
N ARG A 46 2.89 -6.05 4.06
CA ARG A 46 4.27 -5.70 3.67
C ARG A 46 4.92 -4.79 4.70
N VAL A 47 6.24 -4.84 4.79
CA VAL A 47 7.03 -3.73 5.35
C VAL A 47 7.87 -3.15 4.23
N ASN A 48 8.05 -1.83 4.26
CA ASN A 48 9.01 -1.19 3.39
C ASN A 48 10.38 -1.24 4.07
N LEU A 49 11.42 -1.72 3.40
CA LEU A 49 12.75 -1.63 3.98
C LEU A 49 13.24 -0.18 3.94
N ILE A 50 13.06 0.49 2.80
CA ILE A 50 13.51 1.87 2.59
C ILE A 50 12.76 2.48 1.40
N GLY A 51 12.62 3.81 1.35
CA GLY A 51 11.85 4.49 0.31
C GLY A 51 10.54 5.07 0.80
N GLU A 52 10.42 5.40 2.09
CA GLU A 52 9.15 5.90 2.64
C GLU A 52 8.67 7.18 1.95
N HIS A 53 7.39 7.25 1.64
CA HIS A 53 6.75 8.41 1.02
C HIS A 53 7.35 8.90 -0.32
N THR A 54 8.11 8.04 -1.00
CA THR A 54 8.66 8.34 -2.34
C THR A 54 7.76 7.85 -3.48
N ASP A 55 6.89 6.87 -3.23
CA ASP A 55 6.11 6.16 -4.26
C ASP A 55 5.14 7.07 -5.03
N TYR A 56 4.35 7.89 -4.34
CA TYR A 56 3.48 8.90 -4.96
C TYR A 56 4.23 10.11 -5.53
N ASN A 57 5.56 10.13 -5.40
CA ASN A 57 6.44 11.08 -6.07
C ASN A 57 7.15 10.47 -7.29
N HIS A 58 6.69 9.30 -7.77
CA HIS A 58 7.36 8.49 -8.80
C HIS A 58 8.78 8.09 -8.40
N GLY A 59 9.06 8.03 -7.10
CA GLY A 59 10.34 7.67 -6.52
C GLY A 59 10.65 6.18 -6.59
N PHE A 60 11.61 5.77 -5.77
CA PHE A 60 12.04 4.40 -5.66
C PHE A 60 11.68 3.80 -4.30
N VAL A 61 11.23 2.56 -4.29
CA VAL A 61 10.92 1.83 -3.05
C VAL A 61 11.55 0.44 -3.02
N LEU A 62 11.74 -0.10 -1.83
CA LEU A 62 12.29 -1.44 -1.63
C LEU A 62 11.50 -2.24 -0.56
N PRO A 63 10.22 -2.57 -0.78
CA PRO A 63 9.44 -3.37 0.16
C PRO A 63 9.77 -4.85 0.15
N VAL A 64 9.35 -5.52 1.23
CA VAL A 64 9.25 -6.98 1.36
C VAL A 64 7.82 -7.36 1.75
N ALA A 65 7.30 -8.46 1.21
CA ALA A 65 6.05 -9.04 1.67
C ALA A 65 6.25 -9.81 2.98
N LEU A 66 5.25 -9.76 3.85
CA LEU A 66 5.22 -10.52 5.10
C LEU A 66 4.73 -11.95 4.90
N ASP A 67 4.93 -12.79 5.91
CA ASP A 67 4.30 -14.10 6.06
C ASP A 67 2.92 -14.01 6.77
N ARG A 68 2.30 -12.82 6.69
CA ARG A 68 1.00 -12.48 7.25
C ARG A 68 0.13 -11.96 6.13
N ASP A 69 -1.08 -12.50 6.01
CA ASP A 69 -1.95 -12.28 4.87
C ASP A 69 -3.36 -11.86 5.29
N VAL A 70 -4.06 -11.17 4.39
CA VAL A 70 -5.52 -11.10 4.42
C VAL A 70 -6.04 -12.25 3.56
N LEU A 71 -6.84 -13.13 4.18
CA LEU A 71 -7.55 -14.19 3.48
C LEU A 71 -8.95 -13.71 3.11
N LEU A 72 -9.37 -14.04 1.89
CA LEU A 72 -10.73 -13.80 1.43
C LEU A 72 -11.28 -15.09 0.83
N LEU A 73 -12.29 -15.64 1.48
CA LEU A 73 -13.04 -16.80 1.00
C LEU A 73 -14.25 -16.27 0.27
N ALA A 74 -14.46 -16.66 -0.99
CA ALA A 74 -15.59 -16.15 -1.76
C ALA A 74 -16.24 -17.20 -2.67
N ARG A 75 -17.52 -16.96 -2.94
CA ARG A 75 -18.33 -17.70 -3.91
C ARG A 75 -19.08 -16.70 -4.78
N PRO A 76 -19.15 -16.91 -6.12
CA PRO A 76 -19.88 -16.00 -6.98
C PRO A 76 -21.37 -16.10 -6.70
N ARG A 77 -22.07 -14.98 -6.83
CA ARG A 77 -23.54 -14.94 -6.79
C ARG A 77 -24.10 -14.77 -8.20
N PRO A 78 -25.37 -15.15 -8.43
CA PRO A 78 -26.02 -14.92 -9.73
C PRO A 78 -26.48 -13.47 -9.93
N ASP A 79 -26.45 -12.65 -8.87
CA ASP A 79 -26.84 -11.23 -8.87
C ASP A 79 -25.64 -10.31 -8.66
N GLU A 80 -25.82 -8.99 -8.79
CA GLU A 80 -24.76 -7.99 -8.54
C GLU A 80 -24.55 -7.71 -7.04
N VAL A 81 -25.05 -8.54 -6.12
CA VAL A 81 -24.95 -8.25 -4.69
C VAL A 81 -23.63 -8.76 -4.13
N VAL A 82 -22.87 -7.90 -3.46
CA VAL A 82 -21.72 -8.29 -2.63
C VAL A 82 -22.14 -8.32 -1.17
N ARG A 83 -21.95 -9.47 -0.52
CA ARG A 83 -22.16 -9.66 0.92
C ARG A 83 -20.83 -9.92 1.58
N LEU A 84 -20.44 -9.07 2.50
CA LEU A 84 -19.19 -9.15 3.24
C LEU A 84 -19.45 -9.55 4.69
N TYR A 85 -18.68 -10.53 5.16
CA TYR A 85 -18.57 -10.91 6.55
C TYR A 85 -17.10 -10.86 6.96
N ASN A 86 -16.84 -10.37 8.17
CA ASN A 86 -15.50 -10.43 8.76
C ASN A 86 -15.59 -11.31 10.01
N VAL A 87 -14.60 -12.17 10.18
CA VAL A 87 -14.49 -13.05 11.37
C VAL A 87 -14.32 -12.27 12.67
N GLU A 88 -13.76 -11.06 12.60
CA GLU A 88 -13.55 -10.21 13.75
C GLU A 88 -14.80 -9.34 14.00
N PRO A 89 -15.43 -9.42 15.19
CA PRO A 89 -16.68 -8.71 15.49
C PRO A 89 -16.60 -7.18 15.37
N ALA A 90 -15.40 -6.60 15.45
CA ALA A 90 -15.17 -5.17 15.29
C ALA A 90 -15.49 -4.64 13.88
N PHE A 91 -15.58 -5.54 12.89
CA PHE A 91 -15.89 -5.21 11.50
C PHE A 91 -17.28 -5.77 11.14
N PRO A 92 -18.34 -4.95 11.28
CA PRO A 92 -19.69 -5.44 11.06
C PRO A 92 -19.90 -5.89 9.60
N PRO A 93 -20.81 -6.85 9.35
CA PRO A 93 -21.16 -7.25 7.99
C PRO A 93 -21.61 -6.07 7.12
N SER A 94 -21.31 -6.14 5.83
CA SER A 94 -21.65 -5.09 4.86
C SER A 94 -22.27 -5.71 3.62
N THR A 95 -23.28 -5.06 3.03
CA THR A 95 -23.90 -5.51 1.77
C THR A 95 -24.05 -4.32 0.83
N PHE A 96 -23.75 -4.53 -0.46
CA PHE A 96 -23.92 -3.52 -1.50
C PHE A 96 -24.08 -4.15 -2.88
N VAL A 97 -24.50 -3.34 -3.85
CA VAL A 97 -24.59 -3.72 -5.26
C VAL A 97 -23.31 -3.30 -5.98
N ILE A 98 -22.65 -4.23 -6.67
CA ILE A 98 -21.47 -3.95 -7.50
C ILE A 98 -21.90 -3.24 -8.79
N GLY A 99 -21.11 -2.26 -9.24
CA GLY A 99 -21.39 -1.48 -10.43
C GLY A 99 -20.30 -0.44 -10.71
N PRO A 100 -20.38 0.29 -11.83
CA PRO A 100 -19.36 1.26 -12.23
C PRO A 100 -19.26 2.47 -11.29
N THR A 101 -20.32 2.69 -10.49
CA THR A 101 -20.39 3.69 -9.43
C THR A 101 -21.03 3.05 -8.21
N ILE A 102 -20.30 2.98 -7.10
CA ILE A 102 -20.77 2.41 -5.83
C ILE A 102 -20.81 3.54 -4.80
N PRO A 103 -21.94 3.80 -4.12
CA PRO A 103 -21.97 4.76 -3.02
C PRO A 103 -21.08 4.33 -1.85
N PRO A 104 -20.30 5.25 -1.25
CA PRO A 104 -19.45 4.93 -0.12
C PRO A 104 -20.28 4.66 1.13
N ALA A 105 -19.81 3.73 1.95
CA ALA A 105 -20.24 3.60 3.34
C ALA A 105 -19.66 4.78 4.16
N PRO A 106 -20.13 5.02 5.40
CA PRO A 106 -19.60 6.09 6.25
C PRO A 106 -18.07 6.11 6.32
N ARG A 107 -17.49 7.31 6.46
CA ARG A 107 -16.04 7.49 6.51
C ARG A 107 -15.44 6.61 7.62
N GLY A 108 -14.41 5.84 7.27
CA GLY A 108 -13.76 4.90 8.20
C GLY A 108 -14.32 3.47 8.15
N ASP A 109 -15.45 3.23 7.48
CA ASP A 109 -15.98 1.89 7.29
C ASP A 109 -15.03 1.03 6.45
N TRP A 110 -14.72 -0.17 6.96
CA TRP A 110 -13.76 -1.10 6.37
C TRP A 110 -14.20 -1.62 5.00
N SER A 111 -15.51 -1.69 4.75
CA SER A 111 -16.04 -2.17 3.47
C SER A 111 -15.74 -1.22 2.32
N ASN A 112 -15.35 0.03 2.59
CA ASN A 112 -14.95 0.98 1.55
C ASN A 112 -13.71 0.53 0.76
N TYR A 113 -12.78 -0.22 1.37
CA TYR A 113 -11.65 -0.82 0.63
C TYR A 113 -12.14 -1.83 -0.42
N VAL A 114 -13.11 -2.65 -0.04
CA VAL A 114 -13.73 -3.64 -0.94
C VAL A 114 -14.65 -2.99 -1.97
N ARG A 115 -15.36 -1.91 -1.62
CA ARG A 115 -16.18 -1.12 -2.57
C ARG A 115 -15.32 -0.45 -3.63
N GLY A 116 -14.17 0.11 -3.26
CA GLY A 116 -13.20 0.67 -4.21
C GLY A 116 -12.73 -0.38 -5.22
N ALA A 117 -12.29 -1.55 -4.73
CA ALA A 117 -11.91 -2.68 -5.57
C ALA A 117 -13.06 -3.16 -6.47
N ALA A 118 -14.26 -3.30 -5.93
CA ALA A 118 -15.45 -3.73 -6.66
C ALA A 118 -15.85 -2.77 -7.77
N GLN A 119 -15.81 -1.46 -7.49
CA GLN A 119 -16.09 -0.43 -8.48
C GLN A 119 -15.05 -0.47 -9.62
N MET A 120 -13.77 -0.64 -9.29
CA MET A 120 -12.70 -0.78 -10.28
C MET A 120 -12.94 -2.01 -11.16
N VAL A 121 -13.21 -3.18 -10.58
CA VAL A 121 -13.47 -4.42 -11.35
C VAL A 121 -14.71 -4.26 -12.22
N ALA A 122 -15.79 -3.68 -11.71
CA ALA A 122 -17.02 -3.46 -12.49
C ALA A 122 -16.78 -2.60 -13.74
N ARG A 123 -15.91 -1.59 -13.65
CA ARG A 123 -15.53 -0.74 -14.80
C ARG A 123 -14.72 -1.50 -15.85
N GLN A 124 -14.00 -2.55 -15.46
CA GLN A 124 -13.18 -3.38 -16.35
C GLN A 124 -13.99 -4.50 -16.99
N VAL A 125 -14.88 -5.15 -16.22
CA VAL A 125 -15.71 -6.28 -16.66
C VAL A 125 -16.94 -5.83 -17.45
N GLY A 126 -17.56 -4.71 -17.06
CA GLY A 126 -18.75 -4.17 -17.72
C GLY A 126 -20.10 -4.67 -17.14
N PRO A 127 -21.20 -4.64 -17.93
CA PRO A 127 -22.59 -4.66 -17.43
C PRO A 127 -23.09 -5.99 -16.87
N HIS A 128 -22.25 -7.02 -16.81
CA HIS A 128 -22.60 -8.37 -16.33
C HIS A 128 -21.74 -8.83 -15.16
N VAL A 129 -21.20 -7.88 -14.40
CA VAL A 129 -20.42 -8.19 -13.21
C VAL A 129 -21.30 -8.87 -12.15
N ARG A 130 -20.88 -10.05 -11.73
CA ARG A 130 -21.46 -10.82 -10.63
C ARG A 130 -20.91 -10.32 -9.30
N GLY A 131 -21.81 -10.27 -8.32
CA GLY A 131 -21.45 -10.10 -6.92
C GLY A 131 -20.89 -11.38 -6.31
N MET A 132 -20.66 -11.34 -4.99
CA MET A 132 -20.09 -12.46 -4.25
C MET A 132 -20.57 -12.52 -2.81
N ASP A 133 -20.68 -13.73 -2.27
CA ASP A 133 -20.62 -13.93 -0.82
C ASP A 133 -19.13 -14.01 -0.46
N ALA A 134 -18.65 -13.16 0.45
CA ALA A 134 -17.23 -13.10 0.82
C ALA A 134 -17.01 -12.99 2.34
N LEU A 135 -16.10 -13.83 2.85
CA LEU A 135 -15.63 -13.82 4.22
C LEU A 135 -14.17 -13.36 4.26
N VAL A 136 -13.88 -12.36 5.07
CA VAL A 136 -12.53 -11.84 5.32
C VAL A 136 -12.00 -12.37 6.64
N GLU A 137 -10.80 -12.93 6.61
CA GLU A 137 -10.07 -13.45 7.76
C GLU A 137 -8.65 -12.87 7.76
N SER A 138 -8.35 -12.07 8.78
CA SER A 138 -7.04 -11.45 9.02
C SER A 138 -6.81 -11.27 10.53
N ALA A 139 -7.39 -12.15 11.36
CA ALA A 139 -7.25 -12.09 12.80
C ALA A 139 -5.82 -12.50 13.24
N PRO A 140 -5.30 -11.91 14.33
CA PRO A 140 -4.08 -12.41 14.95
C PRO A 140 -4.23 -13.87 15.40
N PRO A 141 -3.15 -14.67 15.41
CA PRO A 141 -1.76 -14.27 15.17
C PRO A 141 -1.33 -14.39 13.69
N HIS A 142 -2.22 -14.80 12.79
CA HIS A 142 -1.86 -15.17 11.40
C HIS A 142 -2.14 -14.08 10.38
N GLY A 143 -3.08 -13.18 10.65
CA GLY A 143 -3.40 -12.07 9.77
C GLY A 143 -2.45 -10.89 9.87
N VAL A 144 -2.59 -9.96 8.94
CA VAL A 144 -1.81 -8.71 8.91
C VAL A 144 -2.20 -7.82 10.10
N PRO A 145 -1.25 -7.38 10.94
CA PRO A 145 -1.52 -6.41 12.00
C PRO A 145 -2.16 -5.12 11.47
N ARG A 146 -3.27 -4.72 12.09
CA ARG A 146 -4.04 -3.55 11.65
C ARG A 146 -3.50 -2.27 12.27
N GLY A 147 -3.42 -1.22 11.45
CA GLY A 147 -2.99 0.11 11.92
C GLY A 147 -1.55 0.16 12.43
N ALA A 148 -0.72 -0.81 12.06
CA ALA A 148 0.67 -0.97 12.49
C ALA A 148 1.68 -0.68 11.35
N GLY A 149 1.28 0.08 10.32
CA GLY A 149 2.17 0.44 9.21
C GLY A 149 2.49 -0.68 8.21
N VAL A 150 1.82 -1.84 8.31
CA VAL A 150 2.13 -3.05 7.50
C VAL A 150 1.13 -3.34 6.36
N SER A 151 0.40 -2.32 5.91
CA SER A 151 -0.52 -2.34 4.74
C SER A 151 -1.67 -3.35 4.78
N SER A 152 -2.30 -3.52 5.93
CA SER A 152 -3.53 -4.33 6.03
C SER A 152 -4.65 -3.83 5.09
N SER A 153 -4.72 -2.52 4.81
CA SER A 153 -5.73 -1.92 3.92
C SER A 153 -5.50 -2.27 2.46
N SER A 154 -4.27 -2.15 1.98
CA SER A 154 -3.92 -2.45 0.59
C SER A 154 -4.00 -3.94 0.31
N ALA A 155 -3.59 -4.78 1.27
CA ALA A 155 -3.80 -6.23 1.18
C ALA A 155 -5.30 -6.59 1.04
N LEU A 156 -6.18 -5.94 1.81
CA LEU A 156 -7.63 -6.11 1.68
C LEU A 156 -8.16 -5.64 0.32
N THR A 157 -7.71 -4.48 -0.17
CA THR A 157 -8.09 -3.96 -1.49
C THR A 157 -7.67 -4.93 -2.60
N VAL A 158 -6.41 -5.40 -2.57
CA VAL A 158 -5.85 -6.32 -3.56
C VAL A 158 -6.56 -7.67 -3.54
N VAL A 159 -6.76 -8.28 -2.36
CA VAL A 159 -7.40 -9.61 -2.30
C VAL A 159 -8.87 -9.56 -2.73
N ALA A 160 -9.58 -8.46 -2.44
CA ALA A 160 -10.94 -8.25 -2.91
C ALA A 160 -10.99 -8.06 -4.43
N ALA A 161 -10.05 -7.29 -5.00
CA ALA A 161 -9.95 -7.11 -6.43
C ALA A 161 -9.64 -8.43 -7.15
N LEU A 162 -8.67 -9.22 -6.64
CA LEU A 162 -8.32 -10.54 -7.17
C LEU A 162 -9.52 -11.49 -7.16
N ALA A 163 -10.27 -11.51 -6.05
CA ALA A 163 -11.44 -12.36 -5.91
C ALA A 163 -12.53 -11.99 -6.92
N LEU A 164 -12.86 -10.70 -7.02
CA LEU A 164 -13.88 -10.22 -7.94
C LEU A 164 -13.48 -10.39 -9.40
N ALA A 165 -12.20 -10.17 -9.75
CA ALA A 165 -11.70 -10.42 -11.10
C ALA A 165 -11.82 -11.89 -11.48
N HIS A 166 -11.33 -12.80 -10.62
CA HIS A 166 -11.42 -14.25 -10.84
C HIS A 166 -12.87 -14.73 -10.94
N LEU A 167 -13.73 -14.30 -10.02
CA LEU A 167 -15.16 -14.66 -10.01
C LEU A 167 -15.96 -14.05 -11.16
N ASN A 168 -15.36 -13.15 -11.94
CA ASN A 168 -15.94 -12.57 -13.15
C ASN A 168 -15.14 -12.92 -14.41
N ASP A 169 -14.35 -13.99 -14.34
CA ASP A 169 -13.60 -14.54 -15.47
C ASP A 169 -12.62 -13.52 -16.11
N TRP A 170 -12.21 -12.51 -15.35
CA TRP A 170 -11.19 -11.54 -15.72
C TRP A 170 -9.84 -11.93 -15.13
N GLN A 171 -8.84 -12.07 -16.00
CA GLN A 171 -7.47 -12.42 -15.64
C GLN A 171 -6.54 -11.25 -15.99
N PRO A 172 -6.38 -10.27 -15.08
CA PRO A 172 -5.54 -9.12 -15.34
C PRO A 172 -4.05 -9.47 -15.28
N ASP A 173 -3.23 -8.78 -16.08
CA ASP A 173 -1.78 -8.78 -15.88
C ASP A 173 -1.45 -8.14 -14.51
N PRO A 174 -0.64 -8.79 -13.66
CA PRO A 174 -0.36 -8.30 -12.31
C PRO A 174 0.18 -6.86 -12.23
N VAL A 175 0.97 -6.41 -13.21
CA VAL A 175 1.62 -5.10 -13.20
C VAL A 175 0.59 -3.95 -13.35
N PRO A 176 -0.20 -3.87 -14.43
CA PRO A 176 -1.26 -2.87 -14.53
C PRO A 176 -2.35 -3.10 -13.47
N PHE A 177 -2.54 -4.33 -12.99
CA PHE A 177 -3.49 -4.61 -11.92
C PHE A 177 -3.10 -3.95 -10.59
N ALA A 178 -1.80 -3.92 -10.25
CA ALA A 178 -1.31 -3.21 -9.07
C ALA A 178 -1.68 -1.72 -9.11
N ARG A 179 -1.51 -1.08 -10.28
CA ARG A 179 -1.90 0.32 -10.50
C ARG A 179 -3.40 0.53 -10.31
N LEU A 180 -4.22 -0.32 -10.92
CA LEU A 180 -5.68 -0.26 -10.76
C LEU A 180 -6.11 -0.46 -9.30
N CYS A 181 -5.45 -1.34 -8.55
CA CYS A 181 -5.71 -1.54 -7.12
C CYS A 181 -5.30 -0.31 -6.28
N SER A 182 -4.16 0.31 -6.61
CA SER A 182 -3.71 1.55 -5.97
C SER A 182 -4.72 2.68 -6.16
N GLU A 183 -5.18 2.90 -7.40
CA GLU A 183 -6.21 3.89 -7.73
C GLU A 183 -7.57 3.54 -7.09
N ALA A 184 -7.90 2.25 -6.98
CA ALA A 184 -9.12 1.81 -6.31
C ALA A 184 -9.12 2.16 -4.81
N GLU A 185 -7.97 2.14 -4.16
CA GLU A 185 -7.84 2.50 -2.73
C GLU A 185 -8.10 4.00 -2.49
N TRP A 186 -7.92 4.86 -3.50
CA TRP A 186 -8.26 6.29 -3.42
C TRP A 186 -9.74 6.55 -3.11
N TYR A 187 -10.60 5.54 -3.33
CA TYR A 187 -11.99 5.53 -2.90
C TYR A 187 -12.15 5.83 -1.40
N VAL A 188 -11.19 5.44 -0.56
CA VAL A 188 -11.23 5.68 0.89
C VAL A 188 -10.69 7.06 1.32
N GLY A 189 -10.22 7.85 0.36
CA GLY A 189 -9.77 9.24 0.55
C GLY A 189 -8.27 9.44 0.76
N THR A 190 -7.47 8.37 0.84
CA THR A 190 -6.01 8.47 0.82
C THR A 190 -5.51 8.69 -0.60
N ARG A 191 -4.39 9.38 -0.76
CA ARG A 191 -3.71 9.59 -2.06
C ARG A 191 -2.31 8.98 -2.07
N GLY A 192 -2.24 7.72 -1.64
CA GLY A 192 -0.99 6.95 -1.65
C GLY A 192 -0.58 6.51 -3.05
N GLY A 193 0.66 6.05 -3.17
CA GLY A 193 1.19 5.47 -4.39
C GLY A 193 0.93 3.97 -4.48
N ILE A 194 1.71 3.33 -5.37
CA ILE A 194 1.48 1.97 -5.85
C ILE A 194 2.22 0.88 -5.06
N MET A 195 3.13 1.27 -4.16
CA MET A 195 4.09 0.34 -3.52
C MET A 195 3.42 -0.90 -2.93
N ASP A 196 2.39 -0.68 -2.12
CA ASP A 196 1.75 -1.71 -1.30
C ASP A 196 1.04 -2.75 -2.15
N GLN A 197 0.32 -2.30 -3.18
CA GLN A 197 -0.43 -3.15 -4.08
C GLN A 197 0.51 -3.90 -5.03
N PHE A 198 1.61 -3.25 -5.43
CA PHE A 198 2.63 -3.85 -6.29
C PHE A 198 3.36 -5.00 -5.58
N ILE A 199 3.85 -4.79 -4.36
CA ILE A 199 4.52 -5.85 -3.59
C ILE A 199 3.53 -6.98 -3.24
N ALA A 200 2.27 -6.68 -2.92
CA ALA A 200 1.28 -7.70 -2.60
C ALA A 200 1.02 -8.68 -3.77
N LEU A 201 1.16 -8.21 -5.01
CA LEU A 201 0.95 -9.01 -6.22
C LEU A 201 2.23 -9.67 -6.77
N LEU A 202 3.38 -9.02 -6.61
CA LEU A 202 4.62 -9.37 -7.32
C LEU A 202 5.77 -9.84 -6.42
N ALA A 203 5.57 -9.96 -5.11
CA ALA A 203 6.58 -10.47 -4.18
C ALA A 203 7.08 -11.88 -4.53
N ARG A 204 8.33 -12.16 -4.17
CA ARG A 204 8.93 -13.50 -4.23
C ARG A 204 9.53 -13.88 -2.87
N PRO A 205 9.41 -15.15 -2.44
CA PRO A 205 10.06 -15.61 -1.21
C PRO A 205 11.56 -15.33 -1.21
N GLY A 206 12.08 -14.83 -0.08
CA GLY A 206 13.51 -14.54 0.09
C GLY A 206 14.03 -13.31 -0.66
N HIS A 207 13.16 -12.45 -1.18
CA HIS A 207 13.56 -11.25 -1.92
C HIS A 207 12.83 -10.00 -1.40
N ALA A 208 13.54 -8.87 -1.42
CA ALA A 208 12.91 -7.56 -1.51
C ALA A 208 12.54 -7.25 -2.96
N LEU A 209 11.66 -6.27 -3.17
CA LEU A 209 11.24 -5.84 -4.49
C LEU A 209 11.66 -4.39 -4.69
N PHE A 210 12.71 -4.16 -5.47
CA PHE A 210 13.00 -2.81 -5.95
C PHE A 210 11.92 -2.41 -6.96
N LEU A 211 11.34 -1.24 -6.80
CA LEU A 211 10.36 -0.68 -7.73
C LEU A 211 10.69 0.79 -8.03
N ASP A 212 10.81 1.11 -9.31
CA ASP A 212 10.67 2.47 -9.83
C ASP A 212 9.18 2.77 -9.99
N CYS A 213 8.65 3.63 -9.14
CA CYS A 213 7.22 3.98 -9.12
C CYS A 213 6.83 4.88 -10.30
N ARG A 214 7.77 5.29 -11.16
CA ARG A 214 7.47 6.01 -12.40
C ARG A 214 6.95 5.04 -13.48
N PRO A 215 5.75 5.27 -14.04
CA PRO A 215 5.26 4.46 -15.16
C PRO A 215 6.11 4.69 -16.42
N GLN A 216 6.45 3.61 -17.11
CA GLN A 216 7.16 3.59 -18.41
C GLN A 216 6.17 3.38 -19.58
N GLY A 217 4.98 3.98 -19.45
CA GLY A 217 3.78 3.73 -20.25
C GLY A 217 2.58 3.29 -19.38
N PRO A 218 1.40 3.05 -19.98
CA PRO A 218 0.17 2.75 -19.23
C PRO A 218 0.21 1.47 -18.38
N ASP A 219 1.03 0.50 -18.80
CA ASP A 219 1.06 -0.86 -18.22
C ASP A 219 2.47 -1.37 -17.93
N ARG A 220 3.46 -0.48 -17.74
CA ARG A 220 4.87 -0.86 -17.57
C ARG A 220 5.54 -0.13 -16.41
N TYR A 221 6.27 -0.89 -15.61
CA TYR A 221 7.10 -0.41 -14.50
C TYR A 221 8.45 -1.12 -14.52
N THR A 222 9.48 -0.44 -14.03
CA THR A 222 10.81 -1.05 -13.83
C THR A 222 10.90 -1.57 -12.41
N PHE A 223 11.17 -2.87 -12.25
CA PHE A 223 11.31 -3.49 -10.94
C PHE A 223 12.30 -4.66 -10.99
N ALA A 224 12.85 -5.02 -9.82
CA ALA A 224 13.77 -6.14 -9.68
C ALA A 224 13.56 -6.84 -8.34
N HIS A 225 13.68 -8.17 -8.32
CA HIS A 225 13.72 -8.94 -7.08
C HIS A 225 15.15 -8.95 -6.56
N VAL A 226 15.38 -8.26 -5.44
CA VAL A 226 16.68 -8.13 -4.79
C VAL A 226 16.79 -9.23 -3.72
N PRO A 227 17.70 -10.21 -3.85
CA PRO A 227 17.83 -11.29 -2.88
C PRO A 227 18.14 -10.77 -1.48
N LEU A 228 17.45 -11.29 -0.47
CA LEU A 228 17.79 -11.01 0.92
C LEU A 228 19.03 -11.84 1.33
N PRO A 229 19.95 -11.26 2.12
CA PRO A 229 21.20 -11.91 2.50
C PRO A 229 20.96 -13.14 3.38
N SER A 230 21.63 -14.25 3.06
CA SER A 230 21.61 -15.46 3.89
C SER A 230 22.21 -15.21 5.27
N GLY A 231 21.67 -15.84 6.31
CA GLY A 231 22.14 -15.67 7.69
C GLY A 231 21.47 -14.51 8.45
N TYR A 232 20.67 -13.69 7.78
CA TYR A 232 19.93 -12.58 8.39
C TYR A 232 18.42 -12.84 8.37
N ARG A 233 17.70 -12.10 9.22
CA ARG A 233 16.25 -12.06 9.31
C ARG A 233 15.80 -10.62 9.49
N ILE A 234 14.64 -10.31 8.94
CA ILE A 234 13.96 -9.03 9.18
C ILE A 234 13.02 -9.25 10.37
N LEU A 235 13.22 -8.47 11.42
CA LEU A 235 12.31 -8.43 12.56
C LEU A 235 11.36 -7.24 12.38
N VAL A 236 10.05 -7.49 12.52
CA VAL A 236 9.04 -6.43 12.56
C VAL A 236 8.57 -6.30 14.01
N ALA A 237 8.81 -5.15 14.61
CA ALA A 237 8.38 -4.82 15.96
C ALA A 237 7.21 -3.84 15.91
N ASP A 238 6.09 -4.20 16.54
CA ASP A 238 4.90 -3.35 16.64
C ASP A 238 5.03 -2.43 17.86
N THR A 239 4.94 -1.11 17.64
CA THR A 239 5.02 -0.10 18.71
C THR A 239 3.84 -0.17 19.69
N GLY A 240 2.77 -0.87 19.33
CA GLY A 240 1.50 -0.90 20.08
C GLY A 240 0.65 0.36 19.87
N VAL A 241 1.20 1.39 19.22
CA VAL A 241 0.46 2.61 18.88
C VAL A 241 -0.45 2.33 17.68
N ARG A 242 -1.68 2.84 17.73
CA ARG A 242 -2.66 2.75 16.65
C ARG A 242 -3.09 4.15 16.28
N HIS A 243 -2.73 4.61 15.08
CA HIS A 243 -3.06 5.96 14.64
C HIS A 243 -4.48 6.00 14.05
N ALA A 244 -5.37 6.78 14.66
CA ALA A 244 -6.74 6.97 14.16
C ALA A 244 -6.82 8.01 13.01
N ASN A 245 -5.85 8.93 12.93
CA ASN A 245 -5.85 10.08 12.01
C ASN A 245 -4.84 9.99 10.85
N VAL A 246 -4.29 8.80 10.56
CA VAL A 246 -3.26 8.58 9.53
C VAL A 246 -3.60 9.25 8.20
N ARG A 247 -4.87 9.22 7.79
CA ARG A 247 -5.29 9.72 6.48
C ARG A 247 -5.11 11.24 6.31
N GLY A 248 -5.33 12.02 7.38
CA GLY A 248 -5.22 13.49 7.32
C GLY A 248 -3.77 13.94 7.24
N GLU A 249 -2.92 13.37 8.10
CA GLU A 249 -1.49 13.65 8.13
C GLU A 249 -0.79 13.16 6.85
N PHE A 250 -1.16 11.97 6.36
CA PHE A 250 -0.67 11.43 5.10
C PHE A 250 -0.95 12.38 3.92
N ASN A 251 -2.19 12.85 3.79
CA ASN A 251 -2.56 13.73 2.68
C ASN A 251 -1.89 15.12 2.77
N LEU A 252 -1.55 15.60 3.98
CA LEU A 252 -0.74 16.82 4.13
C LEU A 252 0.67 16.63 3.55
N ARG A 253 1.26 15.43 3.68
CA ARG A 253 2.57 15.12 3.08
C ARG A 253 2.51 15.05 1.55
N VAL A 254 1.48 14.42 1.00
CA VAL A 254 1.21 14.44 -0.45
C VAL A 254 1.08 15.89 -0.95
N ALA A 255 0.30 16.72 -0.25
CA ALA A 255 0.12 18.12 -0.60
C ALA A 255 1.42 18.93 -0.52
N ALA A 256 2.26 18.70 0.49
CA ALA A 256 3.55 19.36 0.62
C ALA A 256 4.49 19.04 -0.55
N CYS A 257 4.53 17.78 -1.01
CA CYS A 257 5.30 17.39 -2.19
C CYS A 257 4.78 18.07 -3.47
N ARG A 258 3.46 18.08 -3.68
CA ARG A 258 2.84 18.77 -4.85
C ARG A 258 3.05 20.28 -4.81
N ALA A 259 3.07 20.89 -3.62
CA ALA A 259 3.45 22.30 -3.45
C ALA A 259 4.92 22.53 -3.82
N GLY A 260 5.82 21.62 -3.45
CA GLY A 260 7.22 21.65 -3.86
C GLY A 260 7.39 21.61 -5.38
N VAL A 261 6.68 20.71 -6.06
CA VAL A 261 6.64 20.66 -7.54
C VAL A 261 6.18 22.00 -8.12
N ALA A 262 5.14 22.62 -7.57
CA ALA A 262 4.65 23.91 -8.03
C ALA A 262 5.69 25.04 -7.84
N CYS A 263 6.44 25.04 -6.73
CA CYS A 263 7.53 26.00 -6.48
C CYS A 263 8.71 25.84 -7.43
N LEU A 264 9.02 24.61 -7.84
CA LEU A 264 10.15 24.31 -8.73
C LEU A 264 9.83 24.53 -10.21
N ARG A 265 8.55 24.45 -10.60
CA ARG A 265 8.09 24.55 -11.99
C ARG A 265 8.60 25.76 -12.79
N PRO A 266 8.74 26.97 -12.22
CA PRO A 266 9.32 28.11 -12.94
C PRO A 266 10.77 27.91 -13.37
N HIS A 267 11.55 27.09 -12.64
CA HIS A 267 12.97 26.83 -12.89
C HIS A 267 13.20 25.53 -13.65
N TYR A 268 12.29 24.56 -13.52
CA TYR A 268 12.35 23.25 -14.17
C TYR A 268 11.06 23.02 -14.98
N PRO A 269 10.94 23.61 -16.19
CA PRO A 269 9.77 23.44 -17.02
C PRO A 269 9.52 21.96 -17.34
N GLY A 270 8.31 21.47 -17.06
CA GLY A 270 7.92 20.08 -17.27
C GLY A 270 8.01 19.17 -16.05
N ILE A 271 8.47 19.68 -14.88
CA ILE A 271 8.37 18.93 -13.62
C ILE A 271 6.90 18.58 -13.32
N THR A 272 6.67 17.29 -13.10
CA THR A 272 5.38 16.72 -12.69
C THR A 272 5.45 16.14 -11.29
N HIS A 273 6.59 15.54 -10.95
CA HIS A 273 6.86 14.89 -9.66
C HIS A 273 8.27 15.23 -9.19
N LEU A 274 8.53 15.07 -7.89
CA LEU A 274 9.86 15.35 -7.33
C LEU A 274 10.97 14.46 -7.93
N ARG A 275 10.63 13.25 -8.40
CA ARG A 275 11.57 12.38 -9.12
C ARG A 275 12.17 13.02 -10.38
N ASP A 276 11.50 13.98 -11.01
CA ASP A 276 11.95 14.61 -12.27
C ASP A 276 13.19 15.51 -12.06
N VAL A 277 13.46 15.93 -10.83
CA VAL A 277 14.63 16.74 -10.46
C VAL A 277 15.64 15.96 -9.60
N GLN A 278 15.61 14.62 -9.62
CA GLN A 278 16.50 13.79 -8.81
C GLN A 278 17.99 14.06 -9.10
N ASP A 279 18.33 14.29 -10.37
CA ASP A 279 19.72 14.48 -10.80
C ASP A 279 20.22 15.92 -10.55
N VAL A 280 19.36 16.80 -10.03
CA VAL A 280 19.73 18.15 -9.62
C VAL A 280 20.24 18.12 -8.18
N ALA A 281 21.35 18.80 -7.93
CA ALA A 281 21.91 18.89 -6.58
C ALA A 281 20.93 19.60 -5.63
N TRP A 282 20.75 19.06 -4.42
CA TRP A 282 19.85 19.64 -3.42
C TRP A 282 20.18 21.11 -3.09
N ALA A 283 21.46 21.50 -3.15
CA ALA A 283 21.90 22.88 -2.91
C ALA A 283 21.32 23.88 -3.93
N GLU A 284 20.96 23.42 -5.13
CA GLU A 284 20.29 24.23 -6.16
C GLU A 284 18.77 24.28 -5.95
N LEU A 285 18.18 23.18 -5.47
CA LEU A 285 16.73 23.09 -5.23
C LEU A 285 16.30 23.82 -3.96
N ALA A 286 17.08 23.71 -2.87
CA ALA A 286 16.71 24.19 -1.55
C ALA A 286 16.35 25.69 -1.48
N PRO A 287 17.10 26.61 -2.14
CA PRO A 287 16.75 28.03 -2.16
C PRO A 287 15.42 28.35 -2.84
N LEU A 288 14.94 27.47 -3.73
CA LEU A 288 13.72 27.66 -4.52
C LEU A 288 12.46 27.17 -3.79
N LEU A 289 12.66 26.41 -2.70
CA LEU A 289 11.59 25.80 -1.92
C LEU A 289 11.37 26.59 -0.63
N PRO A 290 10.16 27.10 -0.35
CA PRO A 290 9.84 27.69 0.95
C PRO A 290 9.85 26.62 2.04
N GLU A 291 10.15 27.00 3.29
CA GLU A 291 10.07 26.05 4.43
C GLU A 291 8.65 25.55 4.63
N ILE A 292 7.71 26.50 4.73
CA ILE A 292 6.29 26.24 4.96
C ILE A 292 5.47 27.05 3.95
N LEU A 293 4.38 26.45 3.47
CA LEU A 293 3.27 27.15 2.81
C LEU A 293 1.95 26.71 3.43
N THR A 294 0.94 27.55 3.39
CA THR A 294 -0.44 27.11 3.57
C THR A 294 -0.97 26.42 2.31
N VAL A 295 -2.03 25.61 2.45
CA VAL A 295 -2.75 25.01 1.31
C VAL A 295 -3.23 26.08 0.32
N ALA A 296 -3.74 27.21 0.81
CA ALA A 296 -4.15 28.34 -0.04
C ALA A 296 -2.99 28.91 -0.87
N GLU A 297 -1.83 29.12 -0.24
CA GLU A 297 -0.63 29.63 -0.90
C GLU A 297 -0.04 28.64 -1.91
N ALA A 298 -0.13 27.34 -1.64
CA ALA A 298 0.26 26.29 -2.58
C ALA A 298 -0.65 26.30 -3.82
N ARG A 299 -1.98 26.43 -3.64
CA ARG A 299 -2.92 26.57 -4.76
C ARG A 299 -2.67 27.83 -5.58
N ALA A 300 -2.41 28.96 -4.91
CA ALA A 300 -2.08 30.22 -5.60
C ALA A 300 -0.79 30.12 -6.45
N ARG A 301 0.12 29.21 -6.11
CA ARG A 301 1.32 28.86 -6.89
C ARG A 301 1.09 27.78 -7.95
N GLY A 302 -0.14 27.30 -8.10
CA GLY A 302 -0.51 26.30 -9.10
C GLY A 302 -0.19 24.86 -8.70
N ALA A 303 -0.22 24.54 -7.40
CA ALA A 303 -0.26 23.15 -6.94
C ALA A 303 -1.66 22.57 -7.17
N ASP A 304 -1.76 21.41 -7.84
CA ASP A 304 -3.03 20.68 -7.97
C ASP A 304 -3.30 19.87 -6.71
N LEU A 305 -4.29 20.31 -5.94
CA LEU A 305 -4.69 19.71 -4.67
C LEU A 305 -6.20 19.39 -4.65
N ASN A 306 -6.86 19.40 -5.82
CA ASN A 306 -8.33 19.28 -5.91
C ASN A 306 -8.82 17.88 -5.55
N ASP A 307 -8.02 16.86 -5.88
CA ASP A 307 -8.29 15.46 -5.58
C ASP A 307 -7.78 15.05 -4.19
N VAL A 308 -7.05 15.91 -3.45
CA VAL A 308 -6.46 15.57 -2.15
C VAL A 308 -7.38 16.05 -1.02
N PRO A 309 -8.00 15.15 -0.23
CA PRO A 309 -8.80 15.56 0.92
C PRO A 309 -7.90 16.18 2.00
N LEU A 310 -8.08 17.48 2.24
CA LEU A 310 -7.32 18.29 3.20
C LEU A 310 -8.24 18.91 4.25
N PRO A 311 -7.75 19.17 5.48
CA PRO A 311 -8.59 19.65 6.58
C PRO A 311 -9.09 21.08 6.35
N THR A 312 -8.21 22.01 5.98
CA THR A 312 -8.53 23.42 5.73
C THR A 312 -7.52 24.05 4.76
N ASP A 313 -7.88 25.20 4.19
CA ASP A 313 -6.98 26.00 3.33
C ASP A 313 -5.86 26.70 4.11
N ALA A 314 -6.03 26.84 5.43
CA ALA A 314 -5.03 27.41 6.33
C ALA A 314 -4.04 26.36 6.86
N ALA A 315 -4.22 25.07 6.53
CA ALA A 315 -3.31 24.02 6.98
C ALA A 315 -1.90 24.24 6.40
N GLU A 316 -0.89 24.06 7.26
CA GLU A 316 0.52 24.25 6.91
C GLU A 316 1.11 22.99 6.25
N LEU A 317 1.99 23.22 5.28
CA LEU A 317 2.69 22.22 4.49
C LEU A 317 4.20 22.44 4.65
N ARG A 318 4.93 21.46 5.19
CA ARG A 318 6.40 21.50 5.37
C ARG A 318 7.14 21.23 4.05
N VAL A 319 7.04 22.16 3.09
CA VAL A 319 7.43 21.97 1.70
C VAL A 319 8.90 21.59 1.53
N ARG A 320 9.84 22.42 2.01
CA ARG A 320 11.28 22.16 1.82
C ARG A 320 11.73 20.84 2.46
N ALA A 321 11.32 20.59 3.70
CA ALA A 321 11.67 19.38 4.42
C ALA A 321 11.10 18.12 3.72
N CYS A 322 9.83 18.14 3.31
CA CYS A 322 9.24 17.03 2.55
C CYS A 322 9.96 16.77 1.22
N CYS A 323 10.39 17.83 0.51
CA CYS A 323 11.15 17.67 -0.73
C CYS A 323 12.56 17.11 -0.48
N ARG A 324 13.23 17.54 0.61
CA ARG A 324 14.55 17.02 1.01
C ARG A 324 14.50 15.55 1.33
N HIS A 325 13.47 15.13 2.06
CA HIS A 325 13.23 13.73 2.38
C HIS A 325 13.13 12.91 1.09
N VAL A 326 12.22 13.25 0.18
CA VAL A 326 12.01 12.49 -1.07
C VAL A 326 13.28 12.43 -1.92
N HIS A 327 13.99 13.55 -2.07
CA HIS A 327 15.24 13.61 -2.84
C HIS A 327 16.31 12.68 -2.26
N SER A 328 16.57 12.78 -0.96
CA SER A 328 17.59 11.98 -0.28
C SER A 328 17.20 10.51 -0.09
N GLU A 329 15.91 10.21 0.08
CA GLU A 329 15.39 8.86 0.25
C GLU A 329 15.51 8.04 -1.03
N ASN A 330 15.28 8.66 -2.19
CA ASN A 330 15.54 8.02 -3.49
C ASN A 330 17.01 7.61 -3.69
N GLU A 331 17.96 8.39 -3.17
CA GLU A 331 19.38 8.01 -3.18
C GLU A 331 19.63 6.82 -2.25
N ARG A 332 19.08 6.88 -1.02
CA ARG A 332 19.24 5.80 -0.04
C ARG A 332 18.67 4.48 -0.53
N VAL A 333 17.55 4.47 -1.26
CA VAL A 333 17.00 3.26 -1.87
C VAL A 333 17.99 2.63 -2.85
N ARG A 334 18.54 3.42 -3.78
CA ARG A 334 19.51 2.92 -4.77
C ARG A 334 20.79 2.42 -4.10
N ALA A 335 21.28 3.15 -3.09
CA ALA A 335 22.43 2.74 -2.29
C ALA A 335 22.17 1.43 -1.53
N THR A 336 20.96 1.24 -1.02
CA THR A 336 20.56 0.01 -0.30
C THR A 336 20.49 -1.19 -1.24
N VAL A 337 19.97 -1.01 -2.46
CA VAL A 337 20.00 -2.06 -3.48
C VAL A 337 21.44 -2.47 -3.79
N ALA A 338 22.34 -1.52 -4.05
CA ALA A 338 23.74 -1.81 -4.32
C ALA A 338 24.46 -2.49 -3.13
N ALA A 339 24.14 -2.09 -1.89
CA ALA A 339 24.67 -2.71 -0.69
C ALA A 339 24.17 -4.16 -0.51
N LEU A 340 22.89 -4.44 -0.81
CA LEU A 340 22.35 -5.80 -0.79
C LEU A 340 22.98 -6.69 -1.86
N GLU A 341 23.19 -6.16 -3.07
CA GLU A 341 23.84 -6.89 -4.18
C GLU A 341 25.29 -7.29 -3.87
N THR A 342 26.00 -6.46 -3.09
CA THR A 342 27.39 -6.72 -2.68
C THR A 342 27.50 -7.42 -1.31
N GLY A 343 26.39 -7.63 -0.61
CA GLY A 343 26.37 -8.24 0.72
C GLY A 343 26.89 -7.34 1.85
N ASP A 344 27.00 -6.04 1.63
CA ASP A 344 27.45 -5.07 2.66
C ASP A 344 26.31 -4.73 3.62
N ILE A 345 26.07 -5.63 4.58
CA ILE A 345 25.00 -5.48 5.58
C ILE A 345 25.25 -4.32 6.53
N ALA A 346 26.51 -3.96 6.76
CA ALA A 346 26.83 -2.79 7.57
C ALA A 346 26.39 -1.50 6.87
N ALA A 347 26.57 -1.40 5.54
CA ALA A 347 26.02 -0.29 4.76
C ALA A 347 24.49 -0.28 4.76
N VAL A 348 23.83 -1.44 4.59
CA VAL A 348 22.36 -1.54 4.69
C VAL A 348 21.89 -0.98 6.04
N GLY A 349 22.46 -1.44 7.15
CA GLY A 349 22.08 -0.97 8.49
C GLY A 349 22.22 0.55 8.65
N ARG A 350 23.34 1.14 8.20
CA ARG A 350 23.54 2.60 8.25
C ARG A 350 22.48 3.35 7.43
N LEU A 351 22.19 2.89 6.21
CA LEU A 351 21.21 3.52 5.32
C LEU A 351 19.79 3.45 5.90
N LEU A 352 19.42 2.35 6.55
CA LEU A 352 18.15 2.23 7.26
C LEU A 352 18.04 3.23 8.42
N SER A 353 19.11 3.41 9.21
CA SER A 353 19.15 4.41 10.27
C SER A 353 19.05 5.85 9.73
N GLU A 354 19.72 6.14 8.61
CA GLU A 354 19.64 7.45 7.95
C GLU A 354 18.24 7.73 7.37
N ALA A 355 17.59 6.72 6.80
CA ALA A 355 16.21 6.81 6.35
C ALA A 355 15.25 7.09 7.50
N HIS A 356 15.40 6.39 8.63
CA HIS A 356 14.63 6.64 9.84
C HIS A 356 14.83 8.07 10.36
N ALA A 357 16.06 8.56 10.41
CA ALA A 357 16.35 9.94 10.81
C ALA A 357 15.67 10.97 9.89
N SER A 358 15.68 10.75 8.57
CA SER A 358 14.97 11.64 7.64
C SER A 358 13.45 11.54 7.78
N ALA A 359 12.89 10.35 7.98
CA ALA A 359 11.46 10.17 8.24
C ALA A 359 11.03 10.91 9.51
N ARG A 360 11.84 10.89 10.56
CA ARG A 360 11.61 11.65 11.79
C ARG A 360 11.77 13.16 11.60
N ASP A 361 12.92 13.60 11.11
CA ASP A 361 13.33 15.01 11.18
C ASP A 361 12.78 15.84 10.01
N ASP A 362 12.78 15.27 8.80
CA ASP A 362 12.33 15.96 7.58
C ASP A 362 10.85 15.73 7.31
N TYR A 363 10.40 14.48 7.42
CA TYR A 363 9.03 14.10 7.08
C TYR A 363 8.07 14.12 8.26
N ASP A 364 8.56 14.14 9.49
CA ASP A 364 7.75 14.27 10.71
C ASP A 364 6.66 13.18 10.76
N ILE A 365 7.09 11.92 10.60
CA ILE A 365 6.23 10.72 10.62
C ILE A 365 6.68 9.68 11.66
N SER A 366 7.50 10.07 12.64
CA SER A 366 7.87 9.22 13.78
C SER A 366 7.06 9.57 15.04
N CYS A 367 7.19 8.76 16.09
CA CYS A 367 6.61 8.99 17.40
C CYS A 367 7.55 8.50 18.52
N PRO A 368 7.37 8.94 19.78
CA PRO A 368 8.23 8.54 20.89
C PRO A 368 8.34 7.02 21.07
N GLU A 369 7.25 6.28 20.87
CA GLU A 369 7.23 4.82 20.97
C GLU A 369 8.03 4.15 19.85
N LEU A 370 8.04 4.75 18.65
CA LEU A 370 8.86 4.27 17.54
C LEU A 370 10.34 4.57 17.79
N GLU A 371 10.68 5.77 18.27
CA GLU A 371 12.06 6.11 18.63
C GLU A 371 12.60 5.17 19.72
N ALA A 372 11.81 4.90 20.76
CA ALA A 372 12.21 3.99 21.84
C ALA A 372 12.42 2.53 21.40
N LEU A 373 11.87 2.12 20.24
CA LEU A 373 12.11 0.79 19.66
C LEU A 373 13.32 0.76 18.72
N VAL A 374 13.72 1.92 18.20
CA VAL A 374 14.88 2.06 17.30
C VAL A 374 16.17 2.17 18.11
N GLU A 375 16.13 2.81 19.27
CA GLU A 375 17.21 2.84 20.28
C GLU A 375 17.45 1.47 20.94
#